data_AF-A0A5D2YTG0-F1
#
_entry.id   AF-A0A5D2YTG0-F1
#
_cell.length_a   1.000
_cell.length_b   1.000
_cell.length_c   1.000
_cell.angle_alpha   90.00
_cell.angle_beta   90.00
_cell.angle_gamma   90.00
#
_symmetry.space_group_name_H-M   'P 1'
#
loop_
_entity.id
_entity.type
_entity.pdbx_description
1 polymer ?
#
loop_
_entity_poly.entity_id
_entity_poly.type
_entity_poly.pdbx_seq_one_letter_code
_entity_poly.pdbx_strand_id
1 'polypeptide(L)'
;MNKLLMEENDRLQKQVSQLVYENNYFRQQTQNTTLATTDTSCESVVTSGQHHLTPQHPPRDASPTGLLYIAEETLTEFLSKATGTAVEWVQMPGMKPGPDSIGIVAISHGCSGVAVRACRLVGLDPTRVTEILKDRPSWYRDCRAVDVTNVLSTGNGGTMNCFICSFF
;
A
#
# COMPACT_ATOMS: atom_id res chain seq x y z
N MET A 1 1.40 -13.33 -46.07
CA MET A 1 1.22 -13.04 -44.63
C MET A 1 2.32 -13.77 -43.87
N ASN A 2 2.97 -13.14 -42.89
CA ASN A 2 4.17 -13.70 -42.24
C ASN A 2 3.77 -14.81 -41.26
N LYS A 3 4.09 -16.07 -41.57
CA LYS A 3 3.68 -17.25 -40.80
C LYS A 3 4.08 -17.18 -39.31
N LEU A 4 5.29 -16.68 -39.05
CA LEU A 4 5.81 -16.43 -37.69
C LEU A 4 4.97 -15.42 -36.90
N LEU A 5 4.49 -14.35 -37.55
CA LEU A 5 3.64 -13.35 -36.90
C LEU A 5 2.24 -13.90 -36.58
N MET A 6 1.77 -14.89 -37.35
CA MET A 6 0.49 -15.56 -37.11
C MET A 6 0.59 -16.52 -35.92
N GLU A 7 1.69 -17.26 -35.80
CA GLU A 7 1.95 -18.17 -34.68
C GLU A 7 2.16 -17.41 -33.35
N GLU A 8 2.89 -16.30 -33.37
CA GLU A 8 3.06 -15.44 -32.20
C GLU A 8 1.76 -14.76 -31.75
N ASN A 9 0.93 -14.28 -32.69
CA ASN A 9 -0.39 -13.76 -32.35
C ASN A 9 -1.30 -14.82 -31.72
N ASP A 10 -1.32 -16.04 -32.27
CA ASP A 10 -2.13 -17.14 -31.71
C ASP A 10 -1.69 -17.48 -30.28
N ARG A 11 -0.37 -17.50 -30.02
CA ARG A 11 0.18 -17.72 -28.69
C ARG A 11 -0.19 -16.60 -27.72
N LEU A 12 -0.03 -15.34 -28.12
CA LEU A 12 -0.39 -14.18 -27.31
C LEU A 12 -1.90 -14.14 -27.02
N GLN A 13 -2.73 -14.46 -28.01
CA GLN A 13 -4.18 -14.47 -27.87
C GLN A 13 -4.65 -15.54 -26.88
N LYS A 14 -3.97 -16.70 -26.84
CA LYS A 14 -4.19 -17.73 -25.80
C LYS A 14 -3.79 -17.24 -24.41
N GLN A 15 -2.63 -16.61 -24.27
CA GLN A 15 -2.18 -16.06 -22.98
C GLN A 15 -3.12 -14.97 -22.46
N VAL A 16 -3.57 -14.06 -23.33
CA VAL A 16 -4.55 -13.02 -22.98
C VAL A 16 -5.87 -13.65 -22.54
N SER A 17 -6.35 -14.66 -23.26
CA SER A 17 -7.59 -15.35 -22.90
C SER A 17 -7.50 -16.01 -21.52
N GLN A 18 -6.36 -16.62 -21.19
CA GLN A 18 -6.11 -17.22 -19.88
C GLN A 18 -6.07 -16.15 -18.77
N LEU A 19 -5.31 -15.07 -18.98
CA LEU A 19 -5.22 -13.96 -18.03
C LEU A 19 -6.58 -13.30 -17.78
N VAL A 20 -7.39 -13.10 -18.82
CA VAL A 20 -8.75 -12.54 -18.69
C VAL A 20 -9.65 -13.48 -17.90
N TYR A 21 -9.55 -14.79 -18.12
CA TYR A 21 -10.31 -15.78 -17.36
C TYR A 21 -9.94 -15.75 -15.87
N GLU A 22 -8.65 -15.81 -15.55
CA GLU A 22 -8.15 -15.74 -14.18
C GLU A 22 -8.55 -14.42 -13.49
N ASN A 23 -8.44 -13.29 -14.19
CA ASN A 23 -8.81 -11.98 -13.64
C ASN A 23 -10.32 -11.90 -13.33
N ASN A 24 -11.17 -12.43 -14.22
CA ASN A 24 -12.61 -12.49 -13.97
C ASN A 24 -12.96 -13.42 -12.80
N TYR A 25 -12.24 -14.54 -12.66
CA TYR A 25 -12.38 -15.44 -11.53
C TYR A 25 -12.05 -14.74 -10.20
N PHE A 26 -10.92 -14.04 -10.12
CA PHE A 26 -10.54 -13.28 -8.92
C PHE A 26 -11.57 -12.18 -8.61
N ARG A 27 -12.03 -11.43 -9.61
CA ARG A 27 -13.05 -10.39 -9.43
C ARG A 27 -14.38 -10.95 -8.92
N GLN A 28 -14.82 -12.12 -9.42
CA GLN A 28 -16.02 -12.79 -8.90
C GLN A 28 -15.83 -13.29 -7.47
N GLN A 29 -14.66 -13.83 -7.14
CA GLN A 29 -14.34 -14.24 -5.77
C GLN A 29 -14.45 -13.06 -4.81
N THR A 30 -13.90 -11.89 -5.18
CA THR A 30 -14.03 -10.66 -4.39
C THR A 30 -15.49 -10.22 -4.22
N GLN A 31 -16.30 -10.24 -5.29
CA GLN A 31 -17.71 -9.84 -5.23
C GLN A 31 -18.58 -10.79 -4.39
N ASN A 32 -18.32 -12.09 -4.45
CA ASN A 32 -19.05 -13.09 -3.67
C ASN A 32 -18.72 -13.03 -2.17
N THR A 33 -17.48 -12.65 -1.81
CA THR A 33 -17.11 -12.39 -0.41
C THR A 33 -17.81 -11.14 0.14
N THR A 34 -18.01 -10.09 -0.67
CA THR A 34 -18.70 -8.86 -0.24
C THR A 34 -20.21 -9.06 0.02
N LEU A 35 -20.85 -10.05 -0.62
CA LEU A 35 -22.27 -10.37 -0.39
C LEU A 35 -22.51 -11.20 0.88
N ALA A 36 -21.47 -11.80 1.46
CA ALA A 36 -21.56 -12.65 2.65
C ALA A 36 -21.29 -11.91 3.98
N THR A 37 -20.87 -10.63 3.94
CA THR A 37 -20.51 -9.85 5.13
C THR A 37 -21.25 -8.50 5.17
N THR A 38 -22.59 -8.56 5.20
CA THR A 38 -23.36 -7.51 5.88
C THR A 38 -23.31 -7.75 7.39
N ASP A 39 -22.19 -7.39 8.03
CA ASP A 39 -22.21 -6.70 9.31
C ASP A 39 -20.80 -6.29 9.74
N THR A 40 -20.65 -4.99 9.98
CA THR A 40 -19.68 -4.33 10.86
C THR A 40 -18.17 -4.62 10.70
N SER A 41 -17.41 -3.52 10.49
CA SER A 41 -15.98 -3.35 10.85
C SER A 41 -14.92 -3.72 9.80
N CYS A 42 -14.40 -2.67 9.15
CA CYS A 42 -13.01 -2.51 8.68
C CYS A 42 -12.28 -3.78 8.20
N GLU A 43 -12.57 -4.25 6.99
CA GLU A 43 -11.77 -5.30 6.35
C GLU A 43 -11.08 -4.79 5.08
N SER A 44 -9.77 -4.59 5.20
CA SER A 44 -8.86 -4.32 4.09
C SER A 44 -8.68 -5.63 3.29
N VAL A 45 -9.49 -5.83 2.25
CA VAL A 45 -9.38 -7.00 1.37
C VAL A 45 -8.16 -6.84 0.45
N VAL A 46 -7.05 -7.46 0.82
CA VAL A 46 -5.91 -7.70 -0.06
C VAL A 46 -5.95 -9.16 -0.49
N THR A 47 -6.16 -9.39 -1.79
CA THR A 47 -6.08 -10.72 -2.41
C THR A 47 -4.62 -11.13 -2.59
N SER A 48 -4.01 -11.68 -1.54
CA SER A 48 -2.78 -12.47 -1.68
C SER A 48 -3.09 -13.89 -1.23
N GLY A 49 -2.63 -14.88 -2.01
CA GLY A 49 -2.93 -16.30 -1.85
C GLY A 49 -2.90 -16.80 -0.41
N GLN A 50 -3.87 -17.65 -0.12
CA GLN A 50 -4.16 -18.28 1.15
C GLN A 50 -2.96 -19.03 1.74
N HIS A 51 -2.26 -18.36 2.65
CA HIS A 51 -1.76 -19.01 3.86
C HIS A 51 -2.63 -18.52 5.01
N HIS A 52 -3.34 -19.46 5.65
CA HIS A 52 -4.00 -19.25 6.93
C HIS A 52 -3.02 -18.56 7.90
N LEU A 53 -3.16 -17.25 8.06
CA LEU A 53 -2.69 -16.57 9.25
C LEU A 53 -3.94 -16.42 10.10
N THR A 54 -4.09 -17.31 11.07
CA THR A 54 -4.86 -17.02 12.28
C THR A 54 -4.53 -15.58 12.70
N PRO A 55 -5.50 -14.74 13.08
CA PRO A 55 -5.21 -13.47 13.75
C PRO A 55 -4.47 -13.80 15.04
N GLN A 56 -3.14 -13.84 15.01
CA GLN A 56 -2.30 -14.14 16.16
C GLN A 56 -2.24 -12.96 17.14
N HIS A 57 -2.92 -11.85 16.85
CA HIS A 57 -2.99 -10.74 17.77
C HIS A 57 -4.16 -10.93 18.72
N PRO A 58 -3.92 -11.17 20.03
CA PRO A 58 -4.95 -10.94 21.03
C PRO A 58 -5.49 -9.52 20.86
N PRO A 59 -6.76 -9.25 21.26
CA PRO A 59 -7.36 -7.92 21.14
C PRO A 59 -6.38 -6.88 21.70
N ARG A 60 -5.85 -6.06 20.79
CA ARG A 60 -4.83 -5.07 21.17
C ARG A 60 -5.50 -4.01 22.01
N ASP A 61 -4.93 -3.78 23.19
CA ASP A 61 -5.42 -2.79 24.13
C ASP A 61 -5.36 -1.38 23.50
N ALA A 62 -6.48 -0.66 23.54
CA ALA A 62 -6.58 0.72 23.07
C ALA A 62 -6.01 1.74 24.10
N SER A 63 -5.38 1.24 25.17
CA SER A 63 -4.65 2.08 26.12
C SER A 63 -3.52 2.87 25.45
N PRO A 64 -3.09 4.01 26.03
CA PRO A 64 -1.98 4.80 25.49
C PRO A 64 -0.71 3.99 25.26
N THR A 65 -0.39 3.05 26.15
CA THR A 65 0.75 2.14 26.03
C THR A 65 0.58 1.17 24.87
N GLY A 66 -0.62 0.61 24.70
CA GLY A 66 -0.94 -0.28 23.58
C GLY A 66 -0.82 0.43 22.23
N LEU A 67 -1.30 1.67 22.12
CA LEU A 67 -1.18 2.48 20.91
C LEU A 67 0.27 2.81 20.56
N LEU A 68 1.09 3.16 21.56
CA LEU A 68 2.52 3.40 21.36
C LEU A 68 3.25 2.13 20.86
N TYR A 69 2.93 0.97 21.43
CA TYR A 69 3.48 -0.31 20.98
C TYR A 69 3.10 -0.63 19.53
N ILE A 70 1.82 -0.43 19.15
CA ILE A 70 1.35 -0.59 17.77
C ILE A 70 2.14 0.33 16.83
N ALA A 71 2.33 1.59 17.20
CA ALA A 71 3.04 2.55 16.37
C ALA A 71 4.52 2.21 16.21
N GLU A 72 5.18 1.73 17.27
CA GLU A 72 6.58 1.30 17.23
C GLU A 72 6.77 0.06 16.36
N GLU A 73 5.90 -0.94 16.49
CA GLU A 73 5.91 -2.12 15.62
C GLU A 73 5.65 -1.75 14.16
N THR A 74 4.64 -0.90 13.91
CA THR A 74 4.29 -0.43 12.55
C THR A 74 5.44 0.35 11.92
N LEU A 75 6.12 1.20 12.70
CA LEU A 75 7.29 1.96 12.23
C LEU A 75 8.45 1.02 11.89
N THR A 76 8.70 0.01 12.73
CA THR A 76 9.75 -0.98 12.52
C THR A 76 9.50 -1.78 11.23
N GLU A 77 8.27 -2.26 11.04
CA GLU A 77 7.87 -2.95 9.81
C GLU A 77 8.03 -2.03 8.59
N PHE A 78 7.53 -0.80 8.67
CA PHE A 78 7.64 0.18 7.59
C PHE A 78 9.09 0.45 7.20
N LEU A 79 9.98 0.71 8.17
CA LEU A 79 11.39 0.98 7.90
C LEU A 79 12.09 -0.21 7.26
N SER A 80 11.77 -1.44 7.69
CA SER A 80 12.31 -2.67 7.13
C SER A 80 11.95 -2.82 5.64
N LYS A 81 10.69 -2.49 5.28
CA LYS A 81 10.19 -2.51 3.90
C LYS A 81 10.76 -1.36 3.08
N ALA A 82 10.80 -0.14 3.63
CA ALA A 82 11.14 1.09 2.90
C ALA A 82 12.64 1.24 2.57
N THR A 83 13.55 0.80 3.46
CA THR A 83 15.01 0.98 3.28
C THR A 83 15.63 -0.11 2.41
N GLY A 84 15.12 -1.34 2.49
CA GLY A 84 15.20 -2.37 1.44
C GLY A 84 16.34 -3.39 1.56
N THR A 85 16.04 -4.50 2.26
CA THR A 85 16.33 -5.90 1.86
C THR A 85 15.17 -6.86 2.17
N ALA A 86 14.15 -6.44 2.93
CA ALA A 86 13.06 -7.31 3.42
C ALA A 86 11.94 -7.58 2.41
N VAL A 87 11.88 -6.84 1.30
CA VAL A 87 10.83 -6.95 0.28
C VAL A 87 11.46 -6.99 -1.10
N GLU A 88 11.01 -7.93 -1.93
CA GLU A 88 11.30 -7.93 -3.35
C GLU A 88 10.44 -6.87 -4.03
N TRP A 89 11.09 -5.85 -4.60
CA TRP A 89 10.42 -4.73 -5.25
C TRP A 89 10.36 -4.94 -6.75
N VAL A 90 9.15 -4.99 -7.31
CA VAL A 90 8.92 -5.06 -8.75
C VAL A 90 8.53 -3.69 -9.26
N GLN A 91 9.32 -3.15 -10.20
CA GLN A 91 9.02 -1.86 -10.81
C GLN A 91 7.73 -1.93 -11.61
N MET A 92 6.88 -0.90 -11.48
CA MET A 92 5.61 -0.82 -12.18
C MET A 92 5.81 -0.78 -13.71
N PRO A 93 5.20 -1.70 -14.48
CA PRO A 93 5.24 -1.67 -15.93
C PRO A 93 4.62 -0.39 -16.49
N GLY A 94 5.20 0.14 -17.56
CA GLY A 94 4.70 1.36 -18.23
C GLY A 94 5.17 2.68 -17.62
N MET A 95 5.88 2.66 -16.48
CA MET A 95 6.60 3.83 -15.96
C MET A 95 7.91 4.01 -16.74
N LYS A 96 7.90 4.89 -17.77
CA LYS A 96 9.14 5.33 -18.42
C LYS A 96 9.88 6.30 -17.48
N PRO A 97 11.17 6.09 -17.17
CA PRO A 97 11.99 7.10 -16.51
C PRO A 97 12.23 8.24 -17.50
N GLY A 98 11.32 9.22 -17.50
CA GLY A 98 11.49 10.49 -18.17
C GLY A 98 12.10 11.51 -17.21
N PRO A 99 12.71 12.60 -17.72
CA PRO A 99 13.29 13.65 -16.88
C PRO A 99 12.29 14.24 -15.87
N ASP A 100 10.99 14.22 -16.18
CA ASP A 100 9.92 14.73 -15.32
C ASP A 100 9.16 13.64 -14.54
N SER A 101 9.53 12.35 -14.66
CA SER A 101 8.75 11.28 -14.06
C SER A 101 8.70 11.42 -12.53
N ILE A 102 7.54 11.08 -11.94
CA ILE A 102 7.51 10.57 -10.57
C ILE A 102 8.58 9.47 -10.55
N GLY A 103 9.52 9.50 -9.61
CA GLY A 103 10.66 8.60 -9.70
C GLY A 103 10.25 7.13 -9.55
N ILE A 104 11.15 6.24 -9.13
CA ILE A 104 10.89 4.79 -9.18
C ILE A 104 9.64 4.44 -8.36
N VAL A 105 8.61 3.92 -9.02
CA VAL A 105 7.43 3.32 -8.38
C VAL A 105 7.57 1.80 -8.48
N ALA A 106 7.59 1.14 -7.33
CA ALA A 106 7.65 -0.31 -7.24
C ALA A 106 6.57 -0.83 -6.29
N ILE A 107 6.09 -2.02 -6.57
CA ILE A 107 5.15 -2.75 -5.73
C ILE A 107 5.86 -3.93 -5.07
N SER A 108 5.42 -4.27 -3.87
CA SER A 108 5.94 -5.43 -3.16
C SER A 108 5.51 -6.72 -3.85
N HIS A 109 6.45 -7.65 -4.02
CA HIS A 109 6.21 -9.00 -4.49
C HIS A 109 6.57 -10.01 -3.39
N GLY A 110 5.78 -11.07 -3.26
CA GLY A 110 6.08 -12.20 -2.38
C GLY A 110 6.06 -11.93 -0.86
N CYS A 111 5.58 -10.76 -0.40
CA CYS A 111 5.42 -10.46 1.03
C CYS A 111 3.94 -10.41 1.46
N SER A 112 3.69 -10.47 2.77
CA SER A 112 2.36 -10.25 3.34
C SER A 112 1.90 -8.80 3.12
N GLY A 113 0.71 -8.65 2.54
CA GLY A 113 0.11 -7.36 2.21
C GLY A 113 0.63 -6.74 0.90
N VAL A 114 0.08 -5.57 0.55
CA VAL A 114 0.54 -4.76 -0.59
C VAL A 114 1.24 -3.52 -0.07
N ALA A 115 2.49 -3.32 -0.46
CA ALA A 115 3.22 -2.08 -0.26
C ALA A 115 3.59 -1.47 -1.61
N VAL A 116 3.58 -0.15 -1.67
CA VAL A 116 4.05 0.63 -2.81
C VAL A 116 5.16 1.53 -2.32
N ARG A 117 6.26 1.58 -3.08
CA ARG A 117 7.38 2.48 -2.84
C ARG A 117 7.50 3.44 -4.00
N ALA A 118 7.47 4.73 -3.72
CA ALA A 118 7.78 5.79 -4.68
C ALA A 118 9.02 6.55 -4.21
N CYS A 119 10.07 6.58 -5.01
CA CYS A 119 11.32 7.25 -4.71
C CYS A 119 11.55 8.42 -5.66
N ARG A 120 11.77 9.63 -5.16
CA ARG A 120 12.16 10.79 -5.97
C ARG A 120 13.22 11.61 -5.25
N LEU A 121 14.24 12.06 -5.98
CA LEU A 121 15.18 13.05 -5.48
C LEU A 121 14.53 14.44 -5.57
N VAL A 122 14.63 15.21 -4.48
CA VAL A 122 14.12 16.57 -4.36
C VAL A 122 15.22 17.50 -3.89
N GLY A 123 15.22 18.73 -4.39
CA GLY A 123 16.19 19.77 -4.00
C GLY A 123 15.81 20.51 -2.71
N LEU A 124 15.24 19.79 -1.73
CA LEU A 124 14.77 20.33 -0.45
C LEU A 124 15.52 19.66 0.70
N ASP A 125 15.71 20.38 1.80
CA ASP A 125 16.22 19.78 3.02
C ASP A 125 15.18 18.83 3.66
N PRO A 126 15.62 17.81 4.44
CA PRO A 126 14.70 16.83 5.03
C PRO A 126 13.61 17.43 5.93
N THR A 127 13.90 18.54 6.61
CA THR A 127 12.94 19.22 7.49
C THR A 127 11.80 19.80 6.67
N ARG A 128 12.10 20.51 5.58
CA ARG A 128 11.09 21.04 4.65
C ARG A 128 10.24 19.95 4.01
N VAL A 129 10.86 18.83 3.62
CA VAL A 129 10.10 17.67 3.12
C VAL A 129 9.12 17.16 4.18
N THR A 130 9.56 17.08 5.44
CA THR A 130 8.72 16.62 6.55
C THR A 130 7.56 17.58 6.84
N GLU A 131 7.80 18.89 6.78
CA GLU A 131 6.75 19.91 6.93
C GLU A 131 5.67 19.80 5.85
N ILE A 132 6.08 19.66 4.58
CA ILE A 132 5.15 19.46 3.47
C ILE A 132 4.34 18.18 3.67
N LEU A 133 4.99 17.06 3.99
CA LEU A 133 4.29 15.78 4.20
C LEU A 133 3.28 15.81 5.35
N LYS A 134 3.53 16.62 6.39
CA LYS A 134 2.60 16.81 7.51
C LYS A 134 1.38 17.64 7.11
N ASP A 135 1.55 18.63 6.23
CA ASP A 135 0.47 19.50 5.74
C ASP A 135 -0.33 18.85 4.60
N ARG A 136 -1.01 17.73 4.91
CA ARG A 136 -1.76 16.94 3.92
C ARG A 136 -2.77 17.74 3.08
N PRO A 137 -3.56 18.68 3.66
CA PRO A 137 -4.55 19.44 2.87
C PRO A 137 -3.95 20.28 1.75
N SER A 138 -2.67 20.68 1.83
CA SER A 138 -2.05 21.53 0.79
C SER A 138 -1.63 20.75 -0.46
N TRP A 139 -1.39 19.44 -0.35
CA TRP A 139 -0.91 18.63 -1.48
C TRP A 139 -1.77 17.41 -1.82
N TYR A 140 -2.59 16.92 -0.89
CA TYR A 140 -3.51 15.81 -1.14
C TYR A 140 -4.92 16.33 -1.41
N ARG A 141 -5.25 16.50 -2.69
CA ARG A 141 -6.51 17.13 -3.15
C ARG A 141 -7.79 16.50 -2.59
N ASP A 142 -7.78 15.19 -2.35
CA ASP A 142 -8.95 14.49 -1.82
C ASP A 142 -9.09 14.68 -0.31
N CYS A 143 -8.02 15.09 0.40
CA CYS A 143 -8.03 15.39 1.82
C CYS A 143 -8.48 16.83 2.06
N ARG A 144 -9.71 17.02 2.53
CA ARG A 144 -10.27 18.35 2.82
C ARG A 144 -9.76 18.94 4.12
N ALA A 145 -9.66 18.11 5.14
CA ALA A 145 -9.30 18.52 6.49
C ALA A 145 -8.62 17.38 7.23
N VAL A 146 -7.71 17.76 8.14
CA VAL A 146 -7.06 16.87 9.10
C VAL A 146 -7.24 17.49 10.47
N ASP A 147 -7.85 16.75 11.39
CA ASP A 147 -8.02 17.16 12.79
C ASP A 147 -7.25 16.22 13.72
N VAL A 148 -6.42 16.78 14.60
CA VAL A 148 -5.58 15.99 15.52
C VAL A 148 -6.35 15.77 16.82
N THR A 149 -6.75 14.51 17.04
CA THR A 149 -7.58 14.13 18.19
C THR A 149 -6.77 13.80 19.44
N ASN A 150 -5.52 13.33 19.27
CA ASN A 150 -4.65 12.99 20.40
C ASN A 150 -3.17 13.15 20.02
N VAL A 151 -2.35 13.53 21.00
CA VAL A 151 -0.89 13.64 20.88
C VAL A 151 -0.25 12.93 22.06
N LEU A 152 0.56 11.92 21.78
CA LEU A 152 1.26 11.10 22.76
C LEU A 152 2.77 11.31 22.60
N SER A 153 3.48 11.56 23.71
CA SER A 153 4.95 11.65 23.70
C SER A 153 5.55 10.26 23.66
N THR A 154 6.58 10.07 22.84
CA THR A 154 7.33 8.81 22.77
C THR A 154 8.57 8.89 23.68
N GLY A 155 9.02 7.75 24.20
CA GLY A 155 10.17 7.69 25.13
C GLY A 155 11.51 8.16 24.56
N ASN A 156 11.61 8.26 23.22
CA ASN A 156 12.80 8.73 22.49
C ASN A 156 12.73 10.23 22.11
N GLY A 157 11.80 11.01 22.69
CA GLY A 157 11.66 12.44 22.43
C GLY A 157 10.88 12.79 21.16
N GLY A 158 10.22 11.81 20.54
CA GLY A 158 9.28 12.01 19.43
C GLY A 158 7.83 12.18 19.90
N THR A 159 6.93 12.29 18.93
CA THR A 159 5.48 12.45 19.16
C THR A 159 4.68 11.55 18.22
N MET A 160 3.68 10.87 18.75
CA MET A 160 2.67 10.13 17.99
C MET A 160 1.36 10.92 17.99
N ASN A 161 0.82 11.18 16.81
CA ASN A 161 -0.43 11.92 16.65
C ASN A 161 -1.52 10.99 16.11
N CYS A 162 -2.68 10.98 16.77
CA CYS A 162 -3.91 10.44 16.22
C CYS A 162 -4.66 11.57 15.52
N PHE A 163 -5.10 11.35 14.29
CA PHE A 163 -5.85 12.35 13.54
C PHE A 163 -6.97 11.71 12.72
N ILE A 164 -8.00 12.51 12.45
CA ILE A 164 -9.11 12.17 11.58
C ILE A 164 -8.92 12.96 10.28
N CYS A 165 -8.97 12.27 9.14
CA CYS A 165 -8.96 12.89 7.81
C CYS A 165 -10.36 12.85 7.20
N SER A 166 -10.82 13.97 6.66
CA SER A 166 -12.04 14.04 5.85
C SER A 166 -11.70 13.97 4.36
N PHE A 167 -12.37 13.08 3.63
CA PHE A 167 -12.20 12.88 2.20
C PHE A 167 -13.47 13.29 1.41
N PHE A 168 -13.34 13.48 0.10
CA PHE A 168 -14.47 13.71 -0.82
C PHE A 168 -15.30 12.44 -1.08
#